data_AF-A0A7S7LU85-F1
#
_entry.id   AF-A0A7S7LU85-F1
#
_cell.length_a   1.000
_cell.length_b   1.000
_cell.length_c   1.000
_cell.angle_alpha   90.00
_cell.angle_beta   90.00
_cell.angle_gamma   90.00
#
_symmetry.space_group_name_H-M   'P 1'
#
loop_
_entity.id
_entity.type
_entity.pdbx_description
1 polymer ?
#
loop_
_entity_poly.entity_id
_entity_poly.type
_entity_poly.pdbx_seq_one_letter_code
_entity_poly.pdbx_strand_id
1 'polypeptide(L)'
;MYELLDVNQKLTTDFFKTIALTLPKKNWDALILVALKTTIHNLHPTMPFYLLQSYMEKIFQSIHQRKKHNIHTRGFINEEEAIEVWHNTYDEMIEELSTSNDIEDKLHLDLIYYIYDMLKYDQVTVIDDEKYLSSYINLSHFGWQHYELFETRVAIEKAKSGDKNIDIATNRGKTVNDRVKFLKPKFEVDMMHPSIDSKESELQMEVVKEYCDNTRMMARSIHYCAEISKHEDKHFEINAIGKMKPYVNSDMYISKADIYNSWYAYVIGIYKHSSHQSVPIEKALEVARLSSYYLFPSLRHIKEPIVPLEKAKQPIRERSIFNGFRLHEFTDKRLKINRSEEEIEFTEHFLKSFTNALKSLSKS
;
A
#
# COMPACT_ATOMS: atom_id res chain seq x y z
N MET A 1 -4.48 -9.96 -3.00
CA MET A 1 -4.48 -10.14 -4.47
C MET A 1 -5.82 -10.73 -4.80
N TYR A 2 -6.65 -9.96 -5.50
CA TYR A 2 -7.93 -10.44 -5.97
C TYR A 2 -7.71 -11.55 -6.97
N GLU A 3 -8.48 -12.62 -6.83
CA GLU A 3 -8.61 -13.54 -7.94
C GLU A 3 -9.41 -12.81 -9.01
N LEU A 4 -8.79 -12.57 -10.17
CA LEU A 4 -9.53 -12.20 -11.36
C LEU A 4 -10.27 -13.47 -11.81
N LEU A 5 -11.36 -13.77 -11.10
CA LEU A 5 -12.22 -14.90 -11.45
C LEU A 5 -12.66 -14.71 -12.89
N ASP A 6 -12.63 -15.82 -13.62
CA ASP A 6 -13.10 -15.91 -15.00
C ASP A 6 -12.30 -15.09 -16.02
N VAL A 7 -11.29 -14.31 -15.60
CA VAL A 7 -10.30 -13.69 -16.49
C VAL A 7 -9.26 -14.71 -16.92
N ASN A 8 -8.95 -14.73 -18.20
CA ASN A 8 -8.00 -15.63 -18.84
C ASN A 8 -6.60 -15.54 -18.20
N GLN A 9 -6.22 -16.61 -17.51
CA GLN A 9 -4.95 -16.70 -16.79
C GLN A 9 -3.72 -16.61 -17.70
N LYS A 10 -3.86 -16.96 -18.98
CA LYS A 10 -2.78 -16.80 -19.96
C LYS A 10 -2.49 -15.32 -20.22
N LEU A 11 -3.52 -14.47 -20.31
CA LEU A 11 -3.36 -13.02 -20.48
C LEU A 11 -2.70 -12.40 -19.25
N THR A 12 -3.17 -12.75 -18.06
CA THR A 12 -2.60 -12.28 -16.79
C THR A 12 -1.12 -12.68 -16.66
N THR A 13 -0.78 -13.93 -17.01
CA THR A 13 0.60 -14.42 -16.98
C THR A 13 1.49 -13.69 -17.98
N ASP A 14 1.02 -13.50 -19.22
CA ASP A 14 1.77 -12.81 -20.26
C ASP A 14 2.01 -11.33 -19.92
N PHE A 15 1.02 -10.66 -19.33
CA PHE A 15 1.15 -9.30 -18.82
C PHE A 15 2.27 -9.18 -17.77
N PHE A 16 2.24 -10.01 -16.72
CA PHE A 16 3.25 -9.94 -15.66
C PHE A 16 4.65 -10.28 -16.16
N LYS A 17 4.78 -11.28 -17.05
CA LYS A 17 6.06 -11.60 -17.70
C LYS A 17 6.60 -10.43 -18.51
N THR A 18 5.75 -9.76 -19.28
CA THR A 18 6.14 -8.63 -20.13
C THR A 18 6.60 -7.44 -19.29
N ILE A 19 5.90 -7.13 -18.18
CA ILE A 19 6.34 -6.11 -17.22
C ILE A 19 7.72 -6.46 -16.65
N ALA A 20 7.91 -7.70 -16.16
CA ALA A 20 9.16 -8.14 -15.56
C ALA A 20 10.36 -8.05 -16.52
N LEU A 21 10.15 -8.30 -17.82
CA LEU A 21 11.17 -8.13 -18.86
C LEU A 21 11.44 -6.65 -19.22
N THR A 22 10.49 -5.77 -18.96
CA THR A 22 10.61 -4.35 -19.31
C THR A 22 11.31 -3.55 -18.22
N LEU A 23 11.02 -3.82 -16.95
CA LEU A 23 11.56 -3.08 -15.80
C LEU A 23 13.10 -2.92 -15.78
N PRO A 24 13.92 -3.90 -16.24
CA PRO A 24 15.38 -3.76 -16.26
C PRO A 24 15.91 -2.79 -17.32
N LYS A 25 15.09 -2.32 -18.27
CA LYS A 25 15.53 -1.46 -19.38
C LYS A 25 15.79 -0.03 -18.92
N LYS A 26 16.75 0.67 -19.53
CA LYS A 26 17.12 2.04 -19.13
C LYS A 26 15.96 3.05 -19.22
N ASN A 27 14.99 2.85 -20.11
CA ASN A 27 13.83 3.73 -20.38
C ASN A 27 12.48 3.06 -20.09
N TRP A 28 12.45 2.06 -19.20
CA TRP A 28 11.26 1.26 -18.89
C TRP A 28 10.02 2.12 -18.55
N ASP A 29 10.23 3.26 -17.89
CA ASP A 29 9.25 4.25 -17.48
C ASP A 29 8.55 4.85 -18.70
N ALA A 30 9.33 5.37 -19.66
CA ALA A 30 8.79 5.90 -20.91
C ALA A 30 8.04 4.81 -21.69
N LEU A 31 8.57 3.59 -21.73
CA LEU A 31 7.91 2.46 -22.40
C LEU A 31 6.55 2.13 -21.75
N ILE A 32 6.49 2.07 -20.42
CA ILE A 32 5.25 1.82 -19.69
C ILE A 32 4.26 2.98 -19.86
N LEU A 33 4.73 4.23 -19.78
CA LEU A 33 3.91 5.43 -19.97
C LEU A 33 3.27 5.44 -21.37
N VAL A 34 4.05 5.18 -22.42
CA VAL A 34 3.57 5.15 -23.81
C VAL A 34 2.65 3.94 -24.04
N ALA A 35 2.97 2.78 -23.46
CA ALA A 35 2.09 1.60 -23.54
C ALA A 35 0.73 1.87 -22.85
N LEU A 36 0.75 2.51 -21.68
CA LEU A 36 -0.46 2.89 -20.97
C LEU A 36 -1.27 3.90 -21.77
N LYS A 37 -0.62 4.95 -22.31
CA LYS A 37 -1.25 5.93 -23.20
C LYS A 37 -1.93 5.29 -24.39
N THR A 38 -1.21 4.42 -25.09
CA THR A 38 -1.71 3.69 -26.26
C THR A 38 -2.92 2.84 -25.88
N THR A 39 -2.83 2.16 -24.73
CA THR A 39 -3.92 1.30 -24.24
C THR A 39 -5.16 2.11 -23.91
N ILE A 40 -5.03 3.20 -23.15
CA ILE A 40 -6.15 4.07 -22.78
C ILE A 40 -6.78 4.68 -24.03
N HIS A 41 -5.98 5.18 -24.97
CA HIS A 41 -6.50 5.74 -26.21
C HIS A 41 -7.27 4.71 -27.04
N ASN A 42 -6.82 3.45 -27.06
CA ASN A 42 -7.53 2.38 -27.77
C ASN A 42 -8.84 1.99 -27.10
N LEU A 43 -8.90 2.01 -25.76
CA LEU A 43 -10.09 1.62 -25.00
C LEU A 43 -11.12 2.75 -24.87
N HIS A 44 -10.63 3.97 -24.68
CA HIS A 44 -11.42 5.17 -24.49
C HIS A 44 -10.80 6.32 -25.31
N PRO A 45 -11.06 6.38 -26.63
CA PRO A 45 -10.44 7.37 -27.52
C PRO A 45 -10.72 8.82 -27.12
N THR A 46 -11.84 9.05 -26.44
CA THR A 46 -12.28 10.36 -25.96
C THR A 46 -11.73 10.71 -24.57
N MET A 47 -11.11 9.77 -23.86
CA MET A 47 -10.55 10.02 -22.53
C MET A 47 -9.25 10.84 -22.67
N PRO A 48 -9.16 12.02 -22.05
CA PRO A 48 -7.93 12.79 -22.08
C PRO A 48 -6.84 12.09 -21.28
N PHE A 49 -5.75 11.69 -21.93
CA PHE A 49 -4.62 11.00 -21.27
C PHE A 49 -3.97 11.84 -20.17
N TYR A 50 -4.02 13.18 -20.27
CA TYR A 50 -3.44 14.08 -19.28
C TYR A 50 -4.02 13.84 -17.86
N LEU A 51 -5.28 13.37 -17.75
CA LEU A 51 -5.92 13.01 -16.47
C LEU A 51 -5.14 11.95 -15.69
N LEU A 52 -4.50 11.03 -16.41
CA LEU A 52 -3.77 9.92 -15.83
C LEU A 52 -2.26 10.22 -15.77
N GLN A 53 -1.78 11.14 -16.61
CA GLN A 53 -0.37 11.48 -16.71
C GLN A 53 0.22 11.98 -15.39
N SER A 54 -0.38 12.99 -14.75
CA SER A 54 0.13 13.56 -13.48
C SER A 54 0.16 12.51 -12.36
N TYR A 55 -0.87 11.67 -12.30
CA TYR A 55 -0.97 10.57 -11.33
C TYR A 55 0.09 9.49 -11.60
N MET A 56 0.32 9.15 -12.87
CA MET A 56 1.33 8.19 -13.29
C MET A 56 2.76 8.69 -13.00
N GLU A 57 3.06 9.94 -13.32
CA GLU A 57 4.35 10.57 -13.01
C GLU A 57 4.68 10.48 -11.52
N LYS A 58 3.69 10.71 -10.64
CA LYS A 58 3.84 10.52 -9.18
C LYS A 58 4.10 9.07 -8.78
N ILE A 59 3.37 8.10 -9.34
CA ILE A 59 3.63 6.67 -9.07
C ILE A 59 5.05 6.30 -9.48
N PHE A 60 5.51 6.77 -10.64
CA PHE A 60 6.83 6.49 -11.15
C PHE A 60 7.94 7.32 -10.49
N GLN A 61 7.60 8.38 -9.75
CA GLN A 61 8.59 9.26 -9.09
C GLN A 61 9.56 8.48 -8.22
N SER A 62 9.07 7.51 -7.44
CA SER A 62 9.91 6.66 -6.58
C SER A 62 10.95 5.87 -7.39
N ILE A 63 10.59 5.41 -8.59
CA ILE A 63 11.50 4.66 -9.45
C ILE A 63 12.48 5.60 -10.17
N HIS A 64 12.04 6.81 -10.54
CA HIS A 64 12.94 7.86 -11.06
C HIS A 64 13.98 8.26 -10.01
N GLN A 65 13.57 8.44 -8.75
CA GLN A 65 14.46 8.73 -7.63
C GLN A 65 15.46 7.61 -7.42
N ARG A 66 15.01 6.35 -7.41
CA ARG A 66 15.91 5.19 -7.35
C ARG A 66 16.99 5.24 -8.42
N LYS A 67 16.62 5.54 -9.67
CA LYS A 67 17.58 5.64 -10.77
C LYS A 67 18.51 6.84 -10.63
N LYS A 68 17.99 8.00 -10.20
CA LYS A 68 18.76 9.23 -9.99
C LYS A 68 19.85 9.02 -8.93
N HIS A 69 19.51 8.34 -7.85
CA HIS A 69 20.40 8.08 -6.70
C HIS A 69 21.16 6.74 -6.79
N ASN A 70 21.28 6.19 -8.02
CA ASN A 70 21.92 4.90 -8.29
C ASN A 70 21.52 3.76 -7.33
N ILE A 71 20.26 3.76 -6.87
CA ILE A 71 19.79 2.83 -5.84
C ILE A 71 19.68 1.43 -6.43
N HIS A 72 20.49 0.51 -5.92
CA HIS A 72 20.44 -0.89 -6.31
C HIS A 72 20.70 -1.80 -5.11
N THR A 73 20.07 -2.97 -5.12
CA THR A 73 20.20 -3.96 -4.05
C THR A 73 20.86 -5.21 -4.60
N ARG A 74 21.84 -5.74 -3.86
CA ARG A 74 22.60 -6.95 -4.23
C ARG A 74 22.97 -7.77 -3.00
N GLY A 75 23.51 -8.96 -3.23
CA GLY A 75 24.08 -9.77 -2.15
C GLY A 75 25.39 -9.18 -1.66
N PHE A 76 25.75 -9.52 -0.43
CA PHE A 76 27.10 -9.26 0.07
C PHE A 76 28.13 -10.05 -0.74
N ILE A 77 29.31 -9.46 -0.92
CA ILE A 77 30.45 -10.10 -1.58
C ILE A 77 31.02 -11.20 -0.67
N ASN A 78 31.10 -10.93 0.64
CA ASN A 78 31.62 -11.81 1.66
C ASN A 78 31.04 -11.42 3.04
N GLU A 79 31.43 -12.16 4.08
CA GLU A 79 31.01 -11.90 5.47
C GLU A 79 31.58 -10.58 6.00
N GLU A 80 32.80 -10.20 5.60
CA GLU A 80 33.43 -8.94 6.00
C GLU A 80 32.62 -7.73 5.53
N GLU A 81 32.13 -7.72 4.28
CA GLU A 81 31.25 -6.65 3.79
C GLU A 81 29.95 -6.61 4.57
N ALA A 82 29.38 -7.75 4.96
CA ALA A 82 28.13 -7.76 5.73
C ALA A 82 28.31 -7.10 7.10
N ILE A 83 29.44 -7.37 7.77
CA ILE A 83 29.80 -6.78 9.07
C ILE A 83 30.09 -5.27 8.90
N GLU A 84 30.89 -4.89 7.90
CA GLU A 84 31.18 -3.47 7.59
C GLU A 84 29.88 -2.68 7.35
N VAL A 85 28.97 -3.21 6.55
CA VAL A 85 27.70 -2.54 6.24
C VAL A 85 26.79 -2.46 7.47
N TRP A 86 26.82 -3.45 8.35
CA TRP A 86 26.08 -3.39 9.62
C TRP A 86 26.61 -2.27 10.53
N HIS A 87 27.93 -2.18 10.67
CA HIS A 87 28.59 -1.10 11.42
C HIS A 87 28.24 0.28 10.86
N ASN A 88 28.37 0.45 9.54
CA ASN A 88 27.99 1.69 8.85
C ASN A 88 26.50 2.03 9.02
N THR A 89 25.63 1.03 9.24
CA THR A 89 24.18 1.25 9.40
C THR A 89 23.80 1.58 10.84
N TYR A 90 24.49 1.02 11.84
CA TYR A 90 24.01 1.01 13.22
C TYR A 90 24.98 1.53 14.29
N ASP A 91 26.27 1.72 14.03
CA ASP A 91 27.25 2.06 15.08
C ASP A 91 26.87 3.31 15.88
N GLU A 92 26.53 4.41 15.20
CA GLU A 92 26.09 5.64 15.84
C GLU A 92 24.85 5.41 16.72
N MET A 93 23.89 4.63 16.21
CA MET A 93 22.66 4.30 16.92
C MET A 93 22.93 3.40 18.15
N ILE A 94 23.86 2.45 18.04
CA ILE A 94 24.23 1.57 19.16
C ILE A 94 24.89 2.37 20.27
N GLU A 95 25.77 3.31 19.94
CA GLU A 95 26.42 4.18 20.92
C GLU A 95 25.38 4.98 21.72
N GLU A 96 24.41 5.58 21.03
CA GLU A 96 23.31 6.32 21.65
C GLU A 96 22.47 5.41 22.57
N LEU A 97 22.00 4.27 22.05
CA LEU A 97 21.08 3.37 22.76
C LEU A 97 21.74 2.66 23.96
N SER A 98 23.02 2.33 23.87
CA SER A 98 23.74 1.56 24.90
C SER A 98 23.89 2.32 26.22
N THR A 99 23.82 3.64 26.18
CA THR A 99 23.91 4.50 27.38
C THR A 99 22.55 4.79 28.01
N SER A 100 21.45 4.40 27.35
CA SER A 100 20.10 4.67 27.80
C SER A 100 19.58 3.66 28.83
N ASN A 101 18.79 4.16 29.76
CA ASN A 101 18.04 3.33 30.71
C ASN A 101 16.58 3.08 30.26
N ASP A 102 16.16 3.67 29.14
CA ASP A 102 14.80 3.49 28.61
C ASP A 102 14.59 2.04 28.14
N ILE A 103 13.39 1.51 28.40
CA ILE A 103 13.01 0.17 27.95
C ILE A 103 12.88 0.12 26.42
N GLU A 104 12.45 1.20 25.80
CA GLU A 104 12.33 1.33 24.35
C GLU A 104 13.69 1.20 23.68
N ASP A 105 14.70 1.89 24.22
CA ASP A 105 16.05 1.86 23.69
C ASP A 105 16.70 0.49 23.84
N LYS A 106 16.44 -0.21 24.96
CA LYS A 106 16.87 -1.60 25.15
C LYS A 106 16.23 -2.55 24.15
N LEU A 107 14.93 -2.42 23.89
CA LEU A 107 14.22 -3.23 22.91
C LEU A 107 14.68 -2.92 21.47
N HIS A 108 15.07 -1.69 21.20
CA HIS A 108 15.66 -1.30 19.92
C HIS A 108 17.06 -1.91 19.75
N LEU A 109 17.87 -1.90 20.80
CA LEU A 109 19.18 -2.54 20.81
C LEU A 109 19.05 -4.07 20.59
N ASP A 110 18.07 -4.72 21.23
CA ASP A 110 17.75 -6.13 21.00
C ASP A 110 17.42 -6.42 19.53
N LEU A 111 16.64 -5.53 18.87
CA LEU A 111 16.34 -5.65 17.44
C LEU A 111 17.62 -5.56 16.59
N ILE A 112 18.48 -4.58 16.87
CA ILE A 112 19.71 -4.35 16.11
C ILE A 112 20.65 -5.56 16.20
N TYR A 113 20.84 -6.12 17.39
CA TYR A 113 21.63 -7.34 17.57
C TYR A 113 20.95 -8.57 16.95
N TYR A 114 19.62 -8.66 16.98
CA TYR A 114 18.93 -9.74 16.27
C TYR A 114 19.12 -9.63 14.75
N ILE A 115 19.17 -8.42 14.20
CA ILE A 115 19.49 -8.19 12.79
C ILE A 115 20.95 -8.60 12.47
N TYR A 116 21.89 -8.37 13.40
CA TYR A 116 23.27 -8.87 13.28
C TYR A 116 23.30 -10.39 13.09
N ASP A 117 22.57 -11.14 13.91
CA ASP A 117 22.44 -12.61 13.81
C ASP A 117 21.75 -13.09 12.51
N MET A 118 21.11 -12.15 11.80
CA MET A 118 20.42 -12.37 10.54
C MET A 118 21.20 -11.88 9.32
N LEU A 119 22.41 -11.33 9.46
CA LEU A 119 23.16 -10.75 8.34
C LEU A 119 23.34 -11.69 7.15
N LYS A 120 23.55 -12.99 7.39
CA LYS A 120 23.68 -13.99 6.32
C LYS A 120 22.46 -14.12 5.40
N TYR A 121 21.31 -13.60 5.82
CA TYR A 121 20.06 -13.59 5.05
C TYR A 121 19.77 -12.25 4.36
N ASP A 122 20.47 -11.19 4.75
CA ASP A 122 20.20 -9.83 4.29
C ASP A 122 20.90 -9.53 2.96
N GLN A 123 20.72 -8.30 2.49
CA GLN A 123 21.31 -7.76 1.28
C GLN A 123 21.89 -6.38 1.58
N VAL A 124 22.80 -5.93 0.72
CA VAL A 124 23.28 -4.55 0.71
C VAL A 124 22.47 -3.76 -0.30
N THR A 125 21.97 -2.61 0.13
CA THR A 125 21.44 -1.58 -0.76
C THR A 125 22.46 -0.46 -0.86
N VAL A 126 22.86 -0.16 -2.09
CA VAL A 126 23.79 0.91 -2.41
C VAL A 126 22.98 2.13 -2.82
N ILE A 127 23.24 3.29 -2.23
CA ILE A 127 22.62 4.58 -2.54
C ILE A 127 23.75 5.59 -2.75
N ASP A 128 23.90 6.13 -3.95
CA ASP A 128 25.00 7.06 -4.27
C ASP A 128 26.39 6.56 -3.77
N ASP A 129 26.66 5.28 -3.98
CA ASP A 129 27.85 4.52 -3.56
C ASP A 129 27.99 4.21 -2.05
N GLU A 130 27.14 4.77 -1.20
CA GLU A 130 27.02 4.42 0.22
C GLU A 130 26.27 3.10 0.40
N LYS A 131 26.72 2.27 1.34
CA LYS A 131 26.19 0.91 1.55
C LYS A 131 25.40 0.83 2.86
N TYR A 132 24.17 0.36 2.76
CA TYR A 132 23.29 0.14 3.89
C TYR A 132 22.69 -1.25 3.87
N LEU A 133 22.27 -1.74 5.04
CA LEU A 133 21.47 -2.95 5.12
C LEU A 133 20.11 -2.76 4.43
N SER A 134 19.75 -3.69 3.56
CA SER A 134 18.46 -3.69 2.86
C SER A 134 17.30 -3.84 3.85
N SER A 135 17.44 -4.71 4.86
CA SER A 135 16.44 -4.84 5.91
C SER A 135 16.20 -3.52 6.63
N TYR A 136 17.25 -2.78 7.00
CA TYR A 136 17.13 -1.48 7.66
C TYR A 136 16.31 -0.49 6.83
N ILE A 137 16.66 -0.30 5.55
CA ILE A 137 15.94 0.64 4.67
C ILE A 137 14.46 0.28 4.56
N ASN A 138 14.15 -1.01 4.35
CA ASN A 138 12.77 -1.44 4.19
C ASN A 138 11.98 -1.39 5.52
N LEU A 139 12.57 -1.82 6.63
CA LEU A 139 11.95 -1.79 7.95
C LEU A 139 11.66 -0.35 8.38
N SER A 140 12.59 0.57 8.18
CA SER A 140 12.41 1.99 8.49
C SER A 140 11.32 2.62 7.62
N HIS A 141 11.34 2.38 6.30
CA HIS A 141 10.35 2.94 5.37
C HIS A 141 8.92 2.46 5.65
N PHE A 142 8.72 1.14 5.71
CA PHE A 142 7.40 0.57 5.96
C PHE A 142 6.98 0.73 7.42
N GLY A 143 7.93 0.77 8.36
CA GLY A 143 7.68 1.00 9.77
C GLY A 143 7.03 2.36 10.00
N TRP A 144 7.62 3.43 9.45
CA TRP A 144 7.05 4.78 9.52
C TRP A 144 5.61 4.84 8.99
N GLN A 145 5.36 4.22 7.82
CA GLN A 145 4.02 4.17 7.24
C GLN A 145 3.00 3.44 8.15
N HIS A 146 3.41 2.36 8.82
CA HIS A 146 2.53 1.66 9.76
C HIS A 146 2.30 2.45 11.05
N TYR A 147 3.30 3.18 11.53
CA TYR A 147 3.17 4.09 12.66
C TYR A 147 2.16 5.22 12.37
N GLU A 148 2.28 5.90 11.22
CA GLU A 148 1.34 6.95 10.82
C GLU A 148 -0.10 6.45 10.72
N LEU A 149 -0.31 5.22 10.21
CA LEU A 149 -1.63 4.59 10.14
C LEU A 149 -2.18 4.28 11.52
N PHE A 150 -1.33 3.79 12.43
CA PHE A 150 -1.71 3.52 13.80
C PHE A 150 -2.16 4.79 14.51
N GLU A 151 -1.38 5.87 14.41
CA GLU A 151 -1.71 7.18 14.99
C GLU A 151 -2.99 7.75 14.39
N THR A 152 -3.14 7.67 13.06
CA THR A 152 -4.38 8.06 12.37
C THR A 152 -5.57 7.28 12.91
N ARG A 153 -5.43 5.97 13.09
CA ARG A 153 -6.50 5.11 13.61
C ARG A 153 -6.82 5.43 15.08
N VAL A 154 -5.83 5.78 15.89
CA VAL A 154 -6.03 6.19 17.29
C VAL A 154 -6.74 7.55 17.37
N ALA A 155 -6.33 8.52 16.55
CA ALA A 155 -6.98 9.83 16.46
C ALA A 155 -8.45 9.70 16.07
N ILE A 156 -8.72 8.86 15.06
CA ILE A 156 -10.07 8.50 14.63
C ILE A 156 -10.93 7.97 15.77
N GLU A 157 -10.39 7.14 16.67
CA GLU A 157 -11.13 6.56 17.79
C GLU A 157 -11.46 7.60 18.87
N LYS A 158 -10.49 8.49 19.15
CA LYS A 158 -10.57 9.51 20.18
C LYS A 158 -11.51 10.66 19.84
N ALA A 159 -11.74 10.94 18.56
CA ALA A 159 -12.71 11.94 18.13
C ALA A 159 -14.11 11.62 18.71
N LYS A 160 -14.59 12.39 19.68
CA LYS A 160 -15.95 12.22 20.23
C LYS A 160 -16.97 12.85 19.27
N SER A 161 -18.10 12.18 19.08
CA SER A 161 -19.29 12.78 18.45
C SER A 161 -19.89 13.80 19.41
N GLY A 162 -19.55 15.08 19.24
CA GLY A 162 -20.12 16.20 19.97
C GLY A 162 -20.81 17.16 19.00
N ASP A 163 -22.10 17.38 19.25
CA ASP A 163 -22.96 18.47 18.77
C ASP A 163 -23.08 18.74 17.27
N LYS A 164 -24.24 18.35 16.71
CA LYS A 164 -25.13 18.99 15.69
C LYS A 164 -24.57 19.81 14.51
N ASN A 165 -23.27 19.98 14.37
CA ASN A 165 -22.60 20.36 13.15
C ASN A 165 -22.05 19.09 12.53
N ILE A 166 -22.55 18.83 11.34
CA ILE A 166 -22.07 17.86 10.39
C ILE A 166 -20.55 18.05 10.22
N ASP A 167 -19.71 17.28 10.92
CA ASP A 167 -18.29 17.17 10.58
C ASP A 167 -17.63 15.90 11.16
N ILE A 168 -17.21 15.04 10.23
CA ILE A 168 -15.93 14.32 10.24
C ILE A 168 -15.62 13.50 11.52
N ALA A 169 -16.25 12.33 11.65
CA ALA A 169 -15.67 11.25 12.44
C ALA A 169 -15.83 9.94 11.65
N THR A 170 -14.94 9.78 10.66
CA THR A 170 -14.65 8.55 9.89
C THR A 170 -15.61 7.40 10.14
N ASN A 171 -16.41 7.09 9.13
CA ASN A 171 -17.40 6.02 9.15
C ASN A 171 -16.93 4.77 9.94
N ARG A 172 -17.42 4.66 11.18
CA ARG A 172 -17.04 3.57 12.12
C ARG A 172 -17.89 2.32 11.93
N GLY A 173 -18.78 2.30 10.94
CA GLY A 173 -19.68 1.19 10.69
C GLY A 173 -18.88 -0.10 10.45
N LYS A 174 -19.18 -1.14 11.25
CA LYS A 174 -18.55 -2.45 11.09
C LYS A 174 -19.05 -3.13 9.83
N THR A 175 -20.34 -2.97 9.52
CA THR A 175 -20.98 -3.51 8.32
C THR A 175 -21.12 -2.45 7.23
N VAL A 176 -21.22 -2.87 5.97
CA VAL A 176 -21.51 -1.99 4.83
C VAL A 176 -22.82 -1.22 5.06
N ASN A 177 -23.84 -1.90 5.59
CA ASN A 177 -25.14 -1.27 5.89
C ASN A 177 -25.03 -0.15 6.92
N ASP A 178 -24.25 -0.33 7.99
CA ASP A 178 -24.02 0.73 8.98
C ASP A 178 -23.27 1.90 8.35
N ARG A 179 -22.33 1.60 7.45
CA ARG A 179 -21.58 2.63 6.73
C ARG A 179 -22.47 3.46 5.82
N VAL A 180 -23.33 2.81 5.06
CA VAL A 180 -24.27 3.46 4.15
C VAL A 180 -25.30 4.27 4.92
N LYS A 181 -25.83 3.74 6.04
CA LYS A 181 -26.75 4.46 6.93
C LYS A 181 -26.16 5.74 7.50
N PHE A 182 -24.84 5.78 7.72
CA PHE A 182 -24.13 6.99 8.11
C PHE A 182 -24.00 8.00 6.96
N LEU A 183 -23.74 7.52 5.73
CA LEU A 183 -23.49 8.37 4.57
C LEU A 183 -24.76 8.99 3.97
N LYS A 184 -25.87 8.25 3.91
CA LYS A 184 -27.11 8.70 3.25
C LYS A 184 -27.68 10.02 3.82
N PRO A 185 -27.89 10.17 5.14
CA PRO A 185 -28.50 11.38 5.69
C PRO A 185 -27.65 12.64 5.44
N LYS A 186 -26.32 12.50 5.33
CA LYS A 186 -25.41 13.61 5.05
C LYS A 186 -25.75 14.26 3.70
N PHE A 187 -25.86 13.46 2.65
CA PHE A 187 -26.08 13.95 1.30
C PHE A 187 -27.57 14.28 1.03
N GLU A 188 -28.51 13.59 1.69
CA GLU A 188 -29.95 13.92 1.59
C GLU A 188 -30.27 15.32 2.12
N VAL A 189 -29.66 15.73 3.23
CA VAL A 189 -29.86 17.07 3.81
C VAL A 189 -29.32 18.16 2.87
N ASP A 190 -28.13 17.94 2.29
CA ASP A 190 -27.50 18.90 1.39
C ASP A 190 -28.31 19.06 0.08
N MET A 191 -28.93 17.98 -0.43
CA MET A 191 -29.81 18.02 -1.61
C MET A 191 -31.15 18.74 -1.37
N MET A 192 -31.66 18.75 -0.13
CA MET A 192 -32.93 19.41 0.22
C MET A 192 -32.75 20.90 0.54
N HIS A 193 -31.52 21.41 0.58
CA HIS A 193 -31.24 22.79 0.96
C HIS A 193 -31.46 23.74 -0.24
N PRO A 194 -32.41 24.71 -0.17
CA PRO A 194 -32.82 25.53 -1.33
C PRO A 194 -31.72 26.44 -1.92
N SER A 195 -30.56 26.54 -1.27
CA SER A 195 -29.47 27.46 -1.63
C SER A 195 -28.14 26.76 -1.95
N ILE A 196 -28.12 25.43 -2.00
CA ILE A 196 -26.92 24.63 -2.33
C ILE A 196 -27.11 24.09 -3.74
N ASP A 197 -26.10 24.25 -4.61
CA ASP A 197 -26.06 23.57 -5.91
C ASP A 197 -25.95 22.05 -5.65
N SER A 198 -27.06 21.34 -5.83
CA SER A 198 -27.22 19.94 -5.41
C SER A 198 -26.43 18.96 -6.26
N LYS A 199 -25.84 19.38 -7.38
CA LYS A 199 -25.11 18.49 -8.31
C LYS A 199 -24.01 17.67 -7.64
N GLU A 200 -23.28 18.27 -6.70
CA GLU A 200 -22.20 17.56 -6.00
C GLU A 200 -22.79 16.47 -5.10
N SER A 201 -23.81 16.81 -4.32
CA SER A 201 -24.49 15.89 -3.41
C SER A 201 -25.28 14.80 -4.15
N GLU A 202 -25.85 15.11 -5.31
CA GLU A 202 -26.51 14.16 -6.21
C GLU A 202 -25.53 13.10 -6.71
N LEU A 203 -24.39 13.52 -7.26
CA LEU A 203 -23.34 12.61 -7.71
C LEU A 203 -22.79 11.76 -6.54
N GLN A 204 -22.52 12.39 -5.39
CA GLN A 204 -22.06 11.68 -4.20
C GLN A 204 -23.10 10.66 -3.71
N MET A 205 -24.39 10.96 -3.82
CA MET A 205 -25.47 10.03 -3.49
C MET A 205 -25.52 8.83 -4.44
N GLU A 206 -25.30 9.03 -5.74
CA GLU A 206 -25.17 7.94 -6.70
C GLU A 206 -24.01 7.00 -6.33
N VAL A 207 -22.85 7.57 -5.98
CA VAL A 207 -21.71 6.80 -5.49
C VAL A 207 -22.05 6.05 -4.20
N VAL A 208 -22.82 6.63 -3.27
CA VAL A 208 -23.26 5.93 -2.05
C VAL A 208 -24.20 4.75 -2.36
N LYS A 209 -25.06 4.86 -3.38
CA LYS A 209 -25.91 3.75 -3.81
C LYS A 209 -25.04 2.60 -4.33
N GLU A 210 -24.09 2.90 -5.20
CA GLU A 210 -23.13 1.91 -5.73
C GLU A 210 -22.20 1.34 -4.64
N TYR A 211 -21.89 2.13 -3.61
CA TYR A 211 -21.07 1.69 -2.48
C TYR A 211 -21.68 0.51 -1.71
N CYS A 212 -23.01 0.38 -1.69
CA CYS A 212 -23.71 -0.77 -1.09
C CYS A 212 -23.28 -2.09 -1.74
N ASP A 213 -23.22 -2.09 -3.07
CA ASP A 213 -23.06 -3.30 -3.87
C ASP A 213 -21.58 -3.55 -4.20
N ASN A 214 -20.81 -2.46 -4.34
CA ASN A 214 -19.41 -2.45 -4.81
C ASN A 214 -18.44 -1.78 -3.82
N THR A 215 -18.68 -1.93 -2.51
CA THR A 215 -17.96 -1.25 -1.41
C THR A 215 -16.45 -1.12 -1.62
N ARG A 216 -15.76 -2.21 -1.96
CA ARG A 216 -14.30 -2.23 -2.12
C ARG A 216 -13.81 -1.41 -3.31
N MET A 217 -14.51 -1.53 -4.44
CA MET A 217 -14.18 -0.82 -5.67
C MET A 217 -14.50 0.67 -5.52
N MET A 218 -15.61 1.00 -4.87
CA MET A 218 -16.00 2.39 -4.64
C MET A 218 -15.07 3.09 -3.64
N ALA A 219 -14.69 2.45 -2.53
CA ALA A 219 -13.69 3.01 -1.60
C ALA A 219 -12.36 3.33 -2.29
N ARG A 220 -11.91 2.46 -3.19
CA ARG A 220 -10.69 2.67 -4.00
C ARG A 220 -10.85 3.81 -4.98
N SER A 221 -11.97 3.84 -5.69
CA SER A 221 -12.25 4.87 -6.70
C SER A 221 -12.29 6.25 -6.06
N ILE A 222 -12.93 6.38 -4.89
CA ILE A 222 -12.91 7.60 -4.07
C ILE A 222 -11.49 8.00 -3.70
N HIS A 223 -10.68 7.04 -3.24
CA HIS A 223 -9.28 7.31 -2.90
C HIS A 223 -8.48 7.80 -4.11
N TYR A 224 -8.61 7.15 -5.26
CA TYR A 224 -7.91 7.56 -6.48
C TYR A 224 -8.38 8.92 -6.98
N CYS A 225 -9.68 9.20 -6.98
CA CYS A 225 -10.22 10.51 -7.33
C CYS A 225 -9.66 11.60 -6.40
N ALA A 226 -9.54 11.32 -5.10
CA ALA A 226 -8.95 12.25 -4.13
C ALA A 226 -7.44 12.49 -4.30
N GLU A 227 -6.71 11.53 -4.88
CA GLU A 227 -5.29 11.75 -5.22
C GLU A 227 -5.14 12.51 -6.55
N ILE A 228 -6.03 12.26 -7.53
CA ILE A 228 -6.06 12.99 -8.80
C ILE A 228 -6.49 14.45 -8.57
N SER A 229 -7.49 14.69 -7.71
CA SER A 229 -8.01 16.03 -7.41
C SER A 229 -6.97 16.98 -6.82
N LYS A 230 -5.90 16.46 -6.21
CA LYS A 230 -4.77 17.28 -5.71
C LYS A 230 -3.98 17.97 -6.84
N HIS A 231 -4.19 17.53 -8.07
CA HIS A 231 -3.45 17.95 -9.23
C HIS A 231 -4.35 18.51 -10.34
N GLU A 232 -5.68 18.39 -10.23
CA GLU A 232 -6.63 18.72 -11.29
C GLU A 232 -7.94 19.31 -10.75
N ASP A 233 -7.98 20.64 -10.58
CA ASP A 233 -9.13 21.34 -9.97
C ASP A 233 -10.32 21.53 -10.93
N LYS A 234 -10.15 21.25 -12.23
CA LYS A 234 -11.14 21.58 -13.27
C LYS A 234 -12.19 20.49 -13.51
N HIS A 235 -11.99 19.28 -13.00
CA HIS A 235 -12.88 18.15 -13.26
C HIS A 235 -13.86 17.95 -12.09
N PHE A 236 -15.07 18.46 -12.29
CA PHE A 236 -16.12 18.47 -11.26
C PHE A 236 -16.36 17.10 -10.64
N GLU A 237 -16.53 16.05 -11.45
CA GLU A 237 -16.85 14.71 -10.98
C GLU A 237 -15.72 14.11 -10.14
N ILE A 238 -14.48 14.23 -10.62
CA ILE A 238 -13.28 13.74 -9.90
C ILE A 238 -13.17 14.44 -8.54
N ASN A 239 -13.41 15.76 -8.52
CA ASN A 239 -13.29 16.55 -7.30
C ASN A 239 -14.43 16.26 -6.32
N ALA A 240 -15.67 16.16 -6.81
CA ALA A 240 -16.84 15.79 -6.04
C ALA A 240 -16.69 14.39 -5.40
N ILE A 241 -16.23 13.39 -6.17
CA ILE A 241 -15.99 12.04 -5.67
C ILE A 241 -14.80 12.02 -4.71
N GLY A 242 -13.72 12.74 -5.02
CA GLY A 242 -12.52 12.81 -4.17
C GLY A 242 -12.80 13.39 -2.77
N LYS A 243 -13.70 14.38 -2.67
CA LYS A 243 -14.17 14.93 -1.40
C LYS A 243 -14.88 13.92 -0.49
N MET A 244 -15.27 12.75 -1.01
CA MET A 244 -15.85 11.69 -0.19
C MET A 244 -14.80 10.92 0.65
N LYS A 245 -13.50 11.07 0.37
CA LYS A 245 -12.40 10.34 1.04
C LYS A 245 -12.45 10.39 2.58
N PRO A 246 -12.76 11.53 3.25
CA PRO A 246 -12.87 11.57 4.71
C PRO A 246 -13.97 10.65 5.27
N TYR A 247 -15.01 10.39 4.48
CA TYR A 247 -16.15 9.56 4.89
C TYR A 247 -16.00 8.09 4.46
N VAL A 248 -15.16 7.82 3.46
CA VAL A 248 -14.89 6.49 2.90
C VAL A 248 -13.38 6.23 2.88
N ASN A 249 -12.78 6.29 4.06
CA ASN A 249 -11.33 6.16 4.24
C ASN A 249 -10.83 4.70 4.21
N SER A 250 -11.75 3.73 4.15
CA SER A 250 -11.47 2.30 4.10
C SER A 250 -12.61 1.51 3.47
N ASP A 251 -12.26 0.43 2.77
CA ASP A 251 -13.22 -0.55 2.26
C ASP A 251 -13.83 -1.42 3.38
N MET A 252 -13.19 -1.48 4.56
CA MET A 252 -13.74 -2.17 5.74
C MET A 252 -13.41 -1.49 7.08
N TYR A 253 -14.04 -1.93 8.18
CA TYR A 253 -13.65 -1.47 9.51
C TYR A 253 -12.25 -1.99 9.81
N ILE A 254 -11.35 -1.08 10.20
CA ILE A 254 -9.95 -1.39 10.52
C ILE A 254 -9.78 -1.33 12.03
N SER A 255 -9.32 -2.43 12.62
CA SER A 255 -8.92 -2.50 14.03
C SER A 255 -7.40 -2.34 14.17
N LYS A 256 -6.93 -2.07 15.39
CA LYS A 256 -5.48 -2.03 15.70
C LYS A 256 -4.78 -3.34 15.34
N ALA A 257 -5.44 -4.47 15.64
CA ALA A 257 -4.92 -5.80 15.31
C ALA A 257 -4.70 -6.00 13.80
N ASP A 258 -5.46 -5.30 12.95
CA ASP A 258 -5.28 -5.38 11.49
C ASP A 258 -4.02 -4.67 11.03
N ILE A 259 -3.69 -3.54 11.67
CA ILE A 259 -2.43 -2.80 11.44
C ILE A 259 -1.25 -3.63 11.95
N TYR A 260 -1.37 -4.27 13.12
CA TYR A 260 -0.32 -5.15 13.66
C TYR A 260 -0.08 -6.37 12.76
N ASN A 261 -1.15 -7.05 12.35
CA ASN A 261 -1.06 -8.19 11.42
C ASN A 261 -0.41 -7.76 10.09
N SER A 262 -0.77 -6.57 9.60
CA SER A 262 -0.17 -6.00 8.39
C SER A 262 1.33 -5.77 8.57
N TRP A 263 1.76 -5.18 9.69
CA TRP A 263 3.18 -4.98 9.96
C TRP A 263 3.96 -6.30 9.90
N TYR A 264 3.46 -7.34 10.57
CA TYR A 264 4.07 -8.67 10.52
C TYR A 264 4.12 -9.25 9.10
N ALA A 265 3.06 -9.04 8.30
CA ALA A 265 3.02 -9.46 6.91
C ALA A 265 4.04 -8.71 6.04
N TYR A 266 4.26 -7.41 6.28
CA TYR A 266 5.30 -6.64 5.59
C TYR A 266 6.70 -7.13 5.97
N VAL A 267 7.02 -7.30 7.25
CA VAL A 267 8.33 -7.78 7.69
C VAL A 267 8.65 -9.16 7.11
N ILE A 268 7.71 -10.10 7.20
CA ILE A 268 7.88 -11.43 6.58
C ILE A 268 7.97 -11.32 5.05
N GLY A 269 7.23 -10.41 4.43
CA GLY A 269 7.30 -10.13 3.00
C GLY A 269 8.68 -9.62 2.56
N ILE A 270 9.28 -8.70 3.32
CA ILE A 270 10.64 -8.19 3.10
C ILE A 270 11.63 -9.35 3.07
N TYR A 271 11.62 -10.21 4.10
CA TYR A 271 12.53 -11.35 4.17
C TYR A 271 12.20 -12.48 3.19
N LYS A 272 10.97 -12.61 2.69
CA LYS A 272 10.61 -13.58 1.63
C LYS A 272 11.06 -13.15 0.24
N HIS A 273 11.07 -11.84 -0.04
CA HIS A 273 11.30 -11.33 -1.39
C HIS A 273 12.66 -10.65 -1.58
N SER A 274 13.28 -10.20 -0.50
CA SER A 274 14.53 -9.41 -0.53
C SER A 274 15.71 -10.19 0.06
N SER A 275 15.56 -11.48 0.34
CA SER A 275 16.68 -12.31 0.80
C SER A 275 17.20 -13.17 -0.35
N HIS A 276 18.52 -13.38 -0.41
CA HIS A 276 19.10 -14.37 -1.34
C HIS A 276 18.91 -15.81 -0.86
N GLN A 277 18.62 -15.97 0.43
CA GLN A 277 18.44 -17.26 1.10
C GLN A 277 17.12 -17.26 1.86
N SER A 278 16.41 -18.39 1.83
CA SER A 278 15.16 -18.55 2.57
C SER A 278 15.38 -18.33 4.07
N VAL A 279 14.83 -17.24 4.59
CA VAL A 279 14.83 -16.93 6.02
C VAL A 279 13.81 -17.81 6.74
N PRO A 280 14.18 -18.47 7.86
CA PRO A 280 13.20 -19.14 8.70
C PRO A 280 12.13 -18.16 9.17
N ILE A 281 10.85 -18.56 9.09
CA ILE A 281 9.71 -17.67 9.40
C ILE A 281 9.76 -17.22 10.85
N GLU A 282 10.24 -18.08 11.74
CA GLU A 282 10.43 -17.82 13.18
C GLU A 282 11.35 -16.61 13.39
N LYS A 283 12.43 -16.51 12.59
CA LYS A 283 13.35 -15.36 12.67
C LYS A 283 12.70 -14.07 12.17
N ALA A 284 11.98 -14.13 11.06
CA ALA A 284 11.27 -12.97 10.53
C ALA A 284 10.13 -12.51 11.47
N LEU A 285 9.46 -13.45 12.16
CA LEU A 285 8.47 -13.14 13.19
C LEU A 285 9.10 -12.43 14.38
N GLU A 286 10.30 -12.82 14.77
CA GLU A 286 11.01 -12.19 15.87
C GLU A 286 11.42 -10.75 15.54
N VAL A 287 11.93 -10.51 14.32
CA VAL A 287 12.16 -9.13 13.82
C VAL A 287 10.87 -8.33 13.86
N ALA A 288 9.76 -8.91 13.36
CA ALA A 288 8.47 -8.24 13.36
C ALA A 288 7.99 -7.89 14.77
N ARG A 289 8.23 -8.79 15.74
CA ARG A 289 7.88 -8.60 17.15
C ARG A 289 8.71 -7.48 17.77
N LEU A 290 10.03 -7.56 17.69
CA LEU A 290 10.94 -6.57 18.28
C LEU A 290 10.70 -5.18 17.69
N SER A 291 10.61 -5.07 16.36
CA SER A 291 10.29 -3.80 15.70
C SER A 291 8.89 -3.27 16.02
N SER A 292 7.91 -4.13 16.30
CA SER A 292 6.55 -3.70 16.65
C SER A 292 6.47 -2.93 17.98
N TYR A 293 7.45 -3.09 18.86
CA TYR A 293 7.49 -2.41 20.16
C TYR A 293 7.77 -0.92 20.04
N TYR A 294 8.56 -0.55 19.05
CA TYR A 294 8.82 0.83 18.68
C TYR A 294 7.62 1.45 17.97
N LEU A 295 7.03 0.72 17.01
CA LEU A 295 5.92 1.22 16.21
C LEU A 295 4.60 1.31 16.99
N PHE A 296 4.37 0.40 17.94
CA PHE A 296 3.08 0.27 18.62
C PHE A 296 3.27 0.13 20.13
N PRO A 297 3.22 1.25 20.88
CA PRO A 297 3.50 1.25 22.32
C PRO A 297 2.66 0.26 23.14
N SER A 298 1.44 -0.05 22.69
CA SER A 298 0.57 -1.04 23.34
C SER A 298 1.06 -2.49 23.27
N LEU A 299 2.12 -2.78 22.51
CA LEU A 299 2.63 -4.14 22.32
C LEU A 299 3.87 -4.48 23.16
N ARG A 300 4.50 -3.49 23.78
CA ARG A 300 5.81 -3.62 24.46
C ARG A 300 5.87 -4.70 25.55
N HIS A 301 4.72 -5.03 26.13
CA HIS A 301 4.61 -6.05 27.19
C HIS A 301 4.28 -7.45 26.67
N ILE A 302 4.05 -7.61 25.36
CA ILE A 302 3.64 -8.88 24.75
C ILE A 302 4.87 -9.67 24.33
N LYS A 303 5.28 -10.64 25.14
CA LYS A 303 6.49 -11.46 24.88
C LYS A 303 6.41 -12.35 23.64
N GLU A 304 5.21 -12.77 23.27
CA GLU A 304 4.98 -13.68 22.14
C GLU A 304 4.59 -12.91 20.86
N PRO A 305 4.96 -13.40 19.67
CA PRO A 305 4.45 -12.87 18.41
C PRO A 305 2.92 -12.81 18.37
N ILE A 306 2.35 -11.68 17.93
CA ILE A 306 0.88 -11.53 17.78
C ILE A 306 0.34 -12.44 16.69
N VAL A 307 1.17 -12.70 15.66
CA VAL A 307 0.87 -13.66 14.60
C VAL A 307 1.52 -14.99 14.95
N PRO A 308 0.74 -16.07 15.18
CA PRO A 308 1.32 -17.38 15.45
C PRO A 308 2.01 -17.94 14.21
N LEU A 309 3.03 -18.76 14.42
CA LEU A 309 3.86 -19.35 13.37
C LEU A 309 3.04 -20.05 12.27
N GLU A 310 2.04 -20.84 12.64
CA GLU A 310 1.18 -21.55 11.68
C GLU A 310 0.40 -20.60 10.77
N LYS A 311 0.00 -19.43 11.29
CA LYS A 311 -0.64 -18.40 10.49
C LYS A 311 0.36 -17.71 9.57
N ALA A 312 1.57 -17.41 10.06
CA ALA A 312 2.63 -16.76 9.28
C ALA A 312 3.13 -17.59 8.07
N LYS A 313 2.92 -18.92 8.11
CA LYS A 313 3.18 -19.83 6.98
C LYS A 313 2.21 -19.65 5.81
N GLN A 314 1.03 -19.06 6.04
CA GLN A 314 0.05 -18.83 4.99
C GLN A 314 0.52 -17.74 3.99
N PRO A 315 -0.05 -17.70 2.77
CA PRO A 315 0.26 -16.64 1.81
C PRO A 315 -0.06 -15.25 2.37
N ILE A 316 0.81 -14.28 2.06
CA ILE A 316 0.56 -12.86 2.36
C ILE A 316 -0.34 -12.29 1.27
N ARG A 317 -1.42 -11.64 1.69
CA ARG A 317 -2.42 -11.06 0.80
C ARG A 317 -2.87 -9.69 1.30
N GLU A 318 -3.15 -8.79 0.37
CA GLU A 318 -3.89 -7.56 0.66
C GLU A 318 -5.29 -7.89 1.21
N ARG A 319 -5.59 -7.30 2.37
CA ARG A 319 -6.87 -7.41 3.07
C ARG A 319 -7.80 -6.25 2.72
N SER A 320 -7.25 -5.03 2.84
CA SER A 320 -8.00 -3.77 2.79
C SER A 320 -7.08 -2.62 2.40
N ILE A 321 -7.69 -1.47 2.09
CA ILE A 321 -6.98 -0.20 2.01
C ILE A 321 -7.45 0.69 3.14
N PHE A 322 -6.51 1.32 3.83
CA PHE A 322 -6.79 2.29 4.88
C PHE A 322 -5.95 3.54 4.65
N ASN A 323 -6.62 4.69 4.47
CA ASN A 323 -5.99 5.96 4.18
C ASN A 323 -4.99 5.89 2.99
N GLY A 324 -5.31 5.10 1.96
CA GLY A 324 -4.43 4.88 0.80
C GLY A 324 -3.33 3.86 0.99
N PHE A 325 -3.09 3.40 2.21
CA PHE A 325 -2.13 2.34 2.49
C PHE A 325 -2.78 0.96 2.38
N ARG A 326 -2.05 0.00 1.78
CA ARG A 326 -2.52 -1.38 1.62
C ARG A 326 -2.16 -2.18 2.86
N LEU A 327 -3.17 -2.65 3.58
CA LEU A 327 -2.98 -3.54 4.72
C LEU A 327 -2.94 -4.99 4.24
N HIS A 328 -2.03 -5.76 4.79
CA HIS A 328 -1.84 -7.17 4.46
C HIS A 328 -2.25 -8.09 5.61
N GLU A 329 -2.62 -9.32 5.25
CA GLU A 329 -2.87 -10.40 6.20
C GLU A 329 -2.34 -11.72 5.67
N PHE A 330 -2.20 -12.68 6.57
CA PHE A 330 -1.86 -14.06 6.26
C PHE A 330 -3.13 -14.85 6.04
N THR A 331 -3.39 -15.22 4.79
CA THR A 331 -4.55 -16.04 4.43
C THR A 331 -4.37 -16.71 3.07
N ASP A 332 -4.91 -17.91 2.95
CA ASP A 332 -5.12 -18.61 1.69
C ASP A 332 -6.44 -18.19 1.00
N LYS A 333 -7.35 -17.57 1.75
CA LYS A 333 -8.66 -17.16 1.27
C LYS A 333 -8.51 -16.01 0.29
N ARG A 334 -8.86 -16.29 -0.96
CA ARG A 334 -8.95 -15.26 -2.00
C ARG A 334 -10.24 -14.49 -1.81
N LEU A 335 -10.12 -13.18 -1.79
CA LEU A 335 -11.27 -12.32 -1.98
C LEU A 335 -11.72 -12.44 -3.43
N LYS A 336 -12.91 -13.00 -3.60
CA LYS A 336 -13.60 -13.08 -4.88
C LYS A 336 -14.25 -11.73 -5.15
N ILE A 337 -13.82 -11.05 -6.21
CA ILE A 337 -14.60 -9.95 -6.77
C ILE A 337 -15.51 -10.60 -7.81
N ASN A 338 -16.82 -10.56 -7.57
CA ASN A 338 -17.79 -10.90 -8.60
C ASN A 338 -17.74 -9.79 -9.64
N ARG A 339 -17.54 -10.15 -10.89
CA ARG A 339 -17.49 -9.22 -12.02
C ARG A 339 -18.61 -9.56 -12.99
N SER A 340 -19.17 -8.54 -13.59
CA SER A 340 -19.98 -8.68 -14.79
C SER A 340 -19.12 -9.19 -15.96
N GLU A 341 -19.77 -9.78 -16.95
CA GLU A 341 -19.11 -10.21 -18.19
C GLU A 341 -18.42 -9.01 -18.88
N GLU A 342 -19.07 -7.85 -18.90
CA GLU A 342 -18.49 -6.60 -19.42
C GLU A 342 -17.18 -6.20 -18.72
N GLU A 343 -17.11 -6.32 -17.39
CA GLU A 343 -15.89 -6.03 -16.62
C GLU A 343 -14.76 -7.03 -16.91
N ILE A 344 -15.12 -8.30 -17.14
CA ILE A 344 -14.17 -9.35 -17.52
C ILE A 344 -13.59 -9.04 -18.91
N GLU A 345 -14.44 -8.82 -19.90
CA GLU A 345 -14.04 -8.48 -21.28
C GLU A 345 -13.19 -7.23 -21.33
N PHE A 346 -13.59 -6.17 -20.60
CA PHE A 346 -12.82 -4.94 -20.49
C PHE A 346 -11.44 -5.19 -19.89
N THR A 347 -11.36 -5.96 -18.80
CA THR A 347 -10.09 -6.32 -18.16
C THR A 347 -9.18 -7.06 -19.13
N GLU A 348 -9.70 -8.07 -19.83
CA GLU A 348 -8.92 -8.85 -20.79
C GLU A 348 -8.43 -8.01 -21.96
N HIS A 349 -9.28 -7.13 -22.48
CA HIS A 349 -8.92 -6.23 -23.57
C HIS A 349 -7.84 -5.24 -23.14
N PHE A 350 -7.90 -4.73 -21.91
CA PHE A 350 -6.82 -3.92 -21.32
C PHE A 350 -5.51 -4.70 -21.22
N LEU A 351 -5.51 -5.89 -20.62
CA LEU A 351 -4.30 -6.70 -20.43
C LEU A 351 -3.63 -7.02 -21.78
N LYS A 352 -4.44 -7.39 -22.79
CA LYS A 352 -3.96 -7.69 -24.14
C LYS A 352 -3.39 -6.46 -24.84
N SER A 353 -4.12 -5.34 -24.83
CA SER A 353 -3.71 -4.10 -25.50
C SER A 353 -2.43 -3.54 -24.90
N PHE A 354 -2.34 -3.51 -23.57
CA PHE A 354 -1.15 -3.05 -22.86
C PHE A 354 0.06 -3.93 -23.15
N THR A 355 -0.10 -5.25 -23.07
CA THR A 355 0.97 -6.20 -23.33
C THR A 355 1.50 -6.08 -24.76
N ASN A 356 0.60 -5.91 -25.74
CA ASN A 356 0.97 -5.72 -27.14
C ASN A 356 1.70 -4.40 -27.37
N ALA A 357 1.18 -3.29 -26.82
CA ALA A 357 1.83 -1.99 -26.90
C ALA A 357 3.24 -2.06 -26.31
N LEU A 358 3.41 -2.63 -25.12
CA LEU A 358 4.70 -2.72 -24.45
C LEU A 358 5.70 -3.62 -25.20
N LYS A 359 5.25 -4.74 -25.77
CA LYS A 359 6.08 -5.62 -26.62
C LYS A 359 6.54 -4.91 -27.89
N SER A 360 5.70 -4.07 -28.50
CA SER A 360 6.06 -3.33 -29.72
C SER A 360 7.15 -2.29 -29.44
N LEU A 361 6.99 -1.50 -28.38
CA LEU A 361 7.95 -0.48 -27.94
C LEU A 361 9.26 -1.10 -27.40
N SER A 362 9.20 -2.36 -26.97
CA SER A 362 10.35 -3.08 -26.45
C SER A 362 11.27 -3.67 -27.51
N LYS A 363 10.83 -3.72 -28.78
CA LYS A 363 11.59 -4.24 -29.92
C LYS A 363 12.27 -3.13 -30.73
N SER A 364 11.78 -1.89 -30.62
CA SER A 364 12.47 -0.66 -31.04
C SER A 364 13.54 -0.28 -30.02
#